data_AF-A0A840R042-F1
#
_entry.id   AF-A0A840R042-F1
#
_cell.length_a   1.000
_cell.length_b   1.000
_cell.length_c   1.000
_cell.angle_alpha   90.00
_cell.angle_beta   90.00
_cell.angle_gamma   90.00
#
_symmetry.space_group_name_H-M   'P 1'
#
loop_
_entity.id
_entity.type
_entity.pdbx_description
1 polymer ?
#
loop_
_entity_poly.entity_id
_entity_poly.type
_entity_poly.pdbx_seq_one_letter_code
_entity_poly.pdbx_strand_id
1 'polypeptide(L)'
;MSGQPETVSHGEGQQHPIGLYFKVWILLFVLSSMSYAVDYFHFVGYLRWTLILVFMFLKAGLIITVFMHFAWEPSTLKLALGLPVIAIVVFIGFMAVEADYTFLSRLTFMSGGT
;
A
#
# COMPACT_ATOMS: atom_id res chain seq x y z
N MET A 1 -21.45 -26.14 54.17
CA MET A 1 -21.03 -26.34 52.77
C MET A 1 -22.00 -25.60 51.85
N SER A 2 -21.78 -24.30 51.66
CA SER A 2 -22.55 -23.48 50.71
C SER A 2 -21.84 -23.53 49.36
N GLY A 3 -22.39 -24.30 48.42
CA GLY A 3 -21.93 -24.31 47.04
C GLY A 3 -22.25 -22.98 46.38
N GLN A 4 -21.22 -22.15 46.21
CA GLN A 4 -21.29 -21.00 45.31
C GLN A 4 -21.34 -21.55 43.87
N PRO A 5 -22.26 -21.08 43.01
CA PRO A 5 -22.12 -21.30 41.58
C PRO A 5 -20.90 -20.51 41.14
N GLU A 6 -19.84 -21.20 40.77
CA GLU A 6 -18.68 -20.60 40.14
C GLU A 6 -19.16 -20.08 38.78
N THR A 7 -19.47 -18.80 38.72
CA THR A 7 -19.78 -18.12 37.47
C THR A 7 -18.51 -18.14 36.63
N VAL A 8 -18.40 -19.16 35.78
CA VAL A 8 -17.36 -19.28 34.78
C VAL A 8 -17.54 -18.10 33.83
N SER A 9 -16.86 -17.00 34.15
CA SER A 9 -16.68 -15.88 33.23
C SER A 9 -15.99 -16.45 32.00
N HIS A 10 -16.80 -16.74 30.98
CA HIS A 10 -16.30 -17.12 29.67
C HIS A 10 -15.55 -15.90 29.17
N GLY A 11 -14.22 -15.96 29.23
CA GLY A 11 -13.36 -14.88 28.80
C GLY A 11 -13.83 -14.39 27.45
N GLU A 12 -14.04 -13.08 27.34
CA GLU A 12 -14.21 -12.38 26.07
C GLU A 12 -12.99 -12.66 25.20
N GLY A 13 -13.07 -13.80 24.49
CA GLY A 13 -12.18 -14.15 23.41
C GLY A 13 -12.24 -12.99 22.45
N GLN A 14 -11.13 -12.29 22.38
CA GLN A 14 -10.71 -11.32 21.39
C GLN A 14 -11.03 -11.86 19.98
N GLN A 15 -12.30 -11.73 19.60
CA GLN A 15 -12.87 -12.38 18.45
C GLN A 15 -12.47 -11.52 17.27
N HIS A 16 -11.35 -11.88 16.64
CA HIS A 16 -10.86 -11.25 15.42
C HIS A 16 -12.06 -11.01 14.50
N PRO A 17 -12.36 -9.74 14.17
CA PRO A 17 -13.62 -9.34 13.59
C PRO A 17 -13.71 -9.91 12.17
N ILE A 18 -14.29 -11.10 12.04
CA ILE A 18 -14.53 -11.78 10.76
C ILE A 18 -15.27 -10.87 9.77
N GLY A 19 -16.14 -10.00 10.30
CA GLY A 19 -16.86 -8.97 9.54
C GLY A 19 -15.95 -7.90 8.92
N LEU A 20 -14.80 -7.60 9.53
CA LEU A 20 -13.85 -6.62 8.97
C LEU A 20 -13.22 -7.15 7.68
N TYR A 21 -12.77 -8.40 7.65
CA TYR A 21 -12.19 -8.99 6.44
C TYR A 21 -13.22 -9.09 5.32
N PHE A 22 -14.46 -9.49 5.62
CA PHE A 22 -15.52 -9.53 4.61
C PHE A 22 -15.80 -8.15 4.01
N LYS A 23 -15.86 -7.10 4.83
CA LYS A 23 -16.08 -5.73 4.35
C LYS A 23 -14.93 -5.25 3.46
N VAL A 24 -13.69 -5.54 3.85
CA VAL A 24 -12.49 -5.16 3.09
C VAL A 24 -12.37 -5.98 1.80
N TRP A 25 -12.73 -7.26 1.83
CA TRP A 25 -12.78 -8.10 0.64
C TRP A 25 -13.75 -7.55 -0.40
N ILE A 26 -14.97 -7.18 0.01
CA ILE A 26 -15.93 -6.50 -0.89
C ILE A 26 -15.35 -5.18 -1.40
N LEU A 27 -14.73 -4.39 -0.53
CA LEU A 27 -14.14 -3.12 -0.93
C LEU A 27 -13.02 -3.30 -1.97
N LEU A 28 -12.12 -4.29 -1.79
CA LEU A 28 -11.09 -4.64 -2.76
C LEU A 28 -11.68 -5.11 -4.09
N PHE A 29 -12.77 -5.88 -4.04
CA PHE A 29 -13.47 -6.31 -5.24
C PHE A 29 -14.05 -5.12 -6.02
N VAL A 30 -14.71 -4.18 -5.33
CA VAL A 30 -15.21 -2.94 -5.94
C VAL A 30 -14.06 -2.13 -6.53
N LEU A 31 -12.96 -1.97 -5.79
CA LEU A 31 -11.80 -1.25 -6.27
C LEU A 31 -11.16 -1.89 -7.51
N SER A 32 -11.05 -3.21 -7.53
CA SER A 32 -10.54 -3.96 -8.68
C SER A 32 -11.44 -3.78 -9.90
N SER A 33 -12.76 -3.77 -9.69
CA SER A 33 -13.74 -3.53 -10.75
C SER A 33 -13.65 -2.11 -11.30
N MET A 34 -13.48 -1.11 -10.42
CA MET A 34 -13.26 0.28 -10.82
C MET A 34 -11.95 0.45 -11.60
N SER A 35 -10.87 -0.23 -11.18
CA SER A 35 -9.60 -0.22 -11.93
C SER A 35 -9.78 -0.76 -13.35
N TYR A 36 -10.52 -1.86 -13.51
CA TYR A 36 -10.83 -2.42 -14.83
C TYR A 36 -11.72 -1.49 -15.67
N ALA A 37 -12.64 -0.78 -15.02
CA ALA A 37 -13.50 0.18 -15.69
C ALA A 37 -12.69 1.34 -16.31
N VAL A 38 -11.60 1.79 -15.67
CA VAL A 38 -10.68 2.80 -16.25
C VAL A 38 -10.16 2.35 -17.61
N ASP A 39 -9.74 1.09 -17.70
CA ASP A 39 -9.21 0.51 -18.93
C ASP A 39 -10.33 0.32 -19.96
N TYR A 40 -11.54 -0.05 -19.53
CA TYR A 40 -12.71 -0.22 -20.40
C TYR A 40 -13.18 1.10 -21.06
N PHE A 41 -13.16 2.20 -20.30
CA PHE A 41 -13.54 3.52 -20.81
C PHE A 41 -12.46 4.16 -21.70
N HIS A 42 -11.33 3.47 -21.92
CA HIS A 42 -10.23 3.92 -22.78
C HIS A 42 -9.80 5.37 -22.51
N PHE A 43 -9.71 5.77 -21.23
CA PHE A 43 -9.19 7.09 -20.89
C PHE A 43 -7.77 7.24 -21.48
N VAL A 44 -7.51 8.34 -22.18
CA VAL A 44 -6.23 8.60 -22.86
C VAL A 44 -5.42 9.65 -22.10
N GLY A 45 -4.10 9.54 -22.17
CA GLY A 45 -3.18 10.54 -21.62
C GLY A 45 -3.00 10.45 -20.11
N TYR A 46 -2.77 11.61 -19.47
CA TYR A 46 -2.44 11.70 -18.05
C TYR A 46 -3.56 11.21 -17.13
N LEU A 47 -4.82 11.29 -17.56
CA LEU A 47 -5.97 10.87 -16.75
C LEU A 47 -5.94 9.36 -16.46
N ARG A 48 -5.45 8.55 -17.41
CA ARG A 48 -5.28 7.10 -17.19
C ARG A 48 -4.19 6.82 -16.17
N TRP A 49 -3.06 7.51 -16.30
CA TRP A 49 -1.92 7.37 -15.40
C TRP A 49 -2.29 7.70 -13.95
N THR A 50 -2.97 8.83 -13.73
CA THR A 50 -3.35 9.24 -12.38
C THR A 50 -4.37 8.28 -11.77
N LEU A 51 -5.39 7.86 -12.52
CA LEU A 51 -6.39 6.90 -12.02
C LEU A 51 -5.78 5.54 -11.68
N ILE A 52 -4.94 4.98 -12.55
CA ILE A 52 -4.28 3.69 -12.29
C ILE A 52 -3.42 3.78 -11.03
N LEU A 53 -2.62 4.84 -10.89
CA LEU A 53 -1.80 5.05 -9.71
C LEU A 53 -2.66 5.18 -8.45
N VAL A 54 -3.74 5.96 -8.49
CA VAL A 54 -4.68 6.12 -7.37
C VAL A 54 -5.29 4.78 -6.96
N PHE A 55 -5.79 3.98 -7.92
CA PHE A 55 -6.33 2.65 -7.63
C PHE A 55 -5.26 1.67 -7.10
N MET A 56 -4.03 1.76 -7.59
CA MET A 56 -2.90 0.97 -7.08
C MET A 56 -2.55 1.32 -5.63
N PHE A 57 -2.51 2.61 -5.27
CA PHE A 57 -2.26 3.05 -3.90
C PHE A 57 -3.39 2.67 -2.95
N LEU A 58 -4.64 2.88 -3.35
CA LEU A 58 -5.81 2.52 -2.53
C LEU A 58 -5.87 1.01 -2.26
N LYS A 59 -5.68 0.17 -3.28
CA LYS A 59 -5.70 -1.29 -3.09
C LYS A 59 -4.52 -1.76 -2.23
N ALA A 60 -3.32 -1.23 -2.45
CA ALA A 60 -2.14 -1.59 -1.68
C ALA A 60 -2.29 -1.15 -0.22
N GLY A 61 -2.78 0.07 0.03
CA GLY A 61 -3.05 0.58 1.38
C GLY A 61 -4.06 -0.29 2.13
N LEU A 62 -5.16 -0.67 1.48
CA LEU A 62 -6.15 -1.58 2.06
C LEU A 62 -5.56 -2.95 2.42
N ILE A 63 -4.72 -3.51 1.55
CA ILE A 63 -4.05 -4.78 1.80
C ILE A 63 -3.09 -4.66 2.99
N ILE A 64 -2.29 -3.59 3.05
CA ILE A 64 -1.33 -3.35 4.13
C ILE A 64 -2.06 -3.20 5.47
N THR A 65 -3.09 -2.37 5.54
CA THR A 65 -3.80 -2.10 6.79
C THR A 65 -4.53 -3.34 7.32
N VAL A 66 -5.12 -4.17 6.45
CA VAL A 66 -6.04 -5.24 6.87
C VAL A 66 -5.42 -6.62 6.78
N PHE A 67 -4.87 -7.00 5.63
CA PHE A 67 -4.33 -8.34 5.43
C PHE A 67 -2.97 -8.49 6.11
N MET A 68 -2.15 -7.45 6.04
CA MET A 68 -0.86 -7.42 6.75
C MET A 68 -1.00 -7.13 8.24
N HIS A 69 -2.22 -7.02 8.79
CA HIS A 69 -2.49 -6.78 10.21
C HIS A 69 -1.65 -5.65 10.82
N PHE A 70 -1.29 -4.66 10.01
CA PHE A 70 -0.33 -3.61 10.35
C PHE A 70 -0.78 -2.78 11.57
N ALA A 71 -2.08 -2.80 11.89
CA ALA A 71 -2.63 -2.18 13.07
C ALA A 71 -2.33 -2.95 14.38
N TRP A 72 -2.17 -4.29 14.34
CA TRP A 72 -2.13 -5.16 15.53
C TRP A 72 -0.75 -5.78 15.79
N GLU A 73 0.20 -5.59 14.88
CA GLU A 73 1.60 -6.03 15.00
C GLU A 73 2.48 -5.05 15.82
N PRO A 74 3.57 -5.52 16.45
CA PRO A 74 4.54 -4.67 17.14
C PRO A 74 5.24 -3.71 16.17
N SER A 75 5.63 -2.54 16.67
CA SER A 75 6.27 -1.46 15.89
C SER A 75 7.51 -1.92 15.12
N THR A 76 8.21 -2.95 15.61
CA THR A 76 9.38 -3.54 14.95
C THR A 76 9.04 -4.18 13.60
N LEU A 77 7.91 -4.89 13.48
CA LEU A 77 7.52 -5.52 12.21
C LEU A 77 7.11 -4.46 11.18
N LYS A 78 6.47 -3.38 11.65
CA LYS A 78 6.11 -2.22 10.82
C LYS A 78 7.34 -1.56 10.23
N LEU A 79 8.38 -1.38 11.04
CA LEU A 79 9.66 -0.85 10.58
C LEU A 79 10.35 -1.83 9.62
N ALA A 80 10.37 -3.13 9.94
CA ALA A 80 11.02 -4.14 9.10
C ALA A 80 10.40 -4.25 7.69
N LEU A 81 9.08 -4.11 7.58
CA LEU A 81 8.35 -4.12 6.29
C LEU A 81 8.34 -2.75 5.60
N GLY A 82 8.28 -1.65 6.35
CA GLY A 82 8.28 -0.29 5.79
C GLY A 82 9.65 0.18 5.31
N LEU A 83 10.71 -0.23 5.99
CA LEU A 83 12.10 0.13 5.65
C LEU A 83 12.49 -0.24 4.21
N PRO A 84 12.25 -1.47 3.70
CA PRO A 84 12.57 -1.81 2.32
C PRO A 84 11.75 -1.00 1.31
N VAL A 85 10.48 -0.69 1.61
CA VAL A 85 9.64 0.13 0.72
C VAL A 85 10.18 1.56 0.63
N ILE A 86 10.52 2.16 1.77
CA ILE A 86 11.11 3.51 1.81
C ILE A 86 12.48 3.52 1.13
N ALA A 87 13.32 2.51 1.38
CA ALA A 87 14.63 2.38 0.74
C ALA A 87 14.53 2.35 -0.79
N ILE A 88 13.55 1.62 -1.34
CA ILE A 88 13.30 1.60 -2.79
C ILE A 88 12.88 2.98 -3.29
N VAL A 89 11.97 3.67 -2.60
CA VAL A 89 11.54 5.03 -3.01
C VAL A 89 12.70 6.01 -3.00
N VAL A 90 13.53 5.99 -1.96
CA VAL A 90 14.73 6.82 -1.86
C VAL A 90 15.73 6.48 -2.98
N PHE A 91 15.95 5.19 -3.24
CA PHE A 91 16.84 4.73 -4.31
C PHE A 91 16.36 5.18 -5.70
N ILE A 92 15.05 5.08 -5.97
CA ILE A 92 14.45 5.60 -7.22
C ILE A 92 14.70 7.11 -7.33
N GLY A 93 14.53 7.87 -6.24
CA GLY A 93 14.81 9.31 -6.21
C GLY A 93 16.27 9.65 -6.52
N PHE A 94 17.22 8.95 -5.89
CA PHE A 94 18.65 9.11 -6.20
C PHE A 94 18.97 8.78 -7.66
N MET A 95 18.44 7.67 -8.17
CA MET A 95 18.64 7.28 -9.57
C MET A 95 18.04 8.28 -10.56
N ALA A 96 16.91 8.92 -10.23
CA ALA A 96 16.32 9.97 -11.04
C ALA A 96 17.22 11.21 -11.12
N VAL A 97 17.80 11.62 -9.99
CA VAL A 97 18.74 12.75 -9.93
C VAL A 97 20.02 12.45 -10.73
N GLU A 98 20.61 11.26 -10.56
CA GLU A 98 21.79 10.82 -11.33
C GLU A 98 21.51 10.74 -12.84
N ALA A 99 20.29 10.34 -13.23
CA ALA A 99 19.89 10.31 -14.63
C ALA A 99 19.87 11.72 -15.25
N ASP A 100 19.37 12.72 -14.53
CA ASP A 100 19.35 14.12 -14.98
C ASP A 100 20.77 14.70 -15.09
N TYR A 101 21.67 14.40 -14.13
CA TYR A 101 23.08 14.78 -14.22
C TYR A 101 23.78 14.14 -15.43
N THR A 102 23.52 12.85 -15.67
CA THR A 102 24.06 12.14 -16.85
C THR A 102 23.50 12.72 -18.15
N PHE A 103 22.23 13.12 -18.17
CA PHE A 103 21.61 13.74 -19.34
C PHE A 103 22.20 15.12 -19.63
N LEU A 104 22.35 15.97 -18.61
CA LEU A 104 22.94 17.30 -18.74
C LEU A 104 24.41 17.27 -19.16
N SER A 105 25.22 16.39 -18.54
CA SER A 105 26.63 16.22 -18.92
C SER A 105 26.81 15.73 -20.37
N ARG A 106 25.90 14.87 -20.85
CA ARG A 106 25.89 14.48 -22.27
C ARG A 106 25.53 15.65 -23.17
N LEU A 107 24.53 16.45 -22.80
CA LEU A 107 24.13 17.65 -23.54
C LEU A 107 25.27 18.66 -23.64
N THR A 108 25.98 18.95 -22.54
CA THR A 108 27.11 19.88 -22.55
C THR A 108 28.29 19.38 -23.37
N PHE A 109 28.55 18.06 -23.35
CA PHE A 109 29.56 17.45 -24.22
C PHE A 109 29.16 17.53 -25.71
N MET A 110 27.90 17.23 -26.04
CA MET A 110 27.39 17.26 -27.41
C MET A 110 27.23 18.69 -27.97
N SER A 111 26.94 19.67 -27.11
CA SER A 111 26.77 21.08 -27.53
C SER A 111 28.09 21.79 -27.82
N GLY A 112 29.22 21.09 -27.81
CA GLY A 112 30.54 21.68 -27.98
C GLY A 112 30.83 22.63 -26.83
N GLY A 113 30.89 22.09 -25.61
CA GLY A 113 31.28 22.83 -24.42
C GLY A 113 32.44 23.78 -24.73
N THR A 114 32.41 24.98 -24.16
CA THR A 114 33.54 25.91 -24.25
C THR A 114 34.86 25.20 -24.05
#